data_AF-A0A2V9KC63-F1
#
_entry.id   AF-A0A2V9KC63-F1
#
_cell.length_a   1.000
_cell.length_b   1.000
_cell.length_c   1.000
_cell.angle_alpha   90.00
_cell.angle_beta   90.00
_cell.angle_gamma   90.00
#
_symmetry.space_group_name_H-M   'P 1'
#
loop_
_entity.id
_entity.type
_entity.pdbx_description
1 polymer ?
#
loop_
_entity_poly.entity_id
_entity_poly.type
_entity_poly.pdbx_seq_one_letter_code
_entity_poly.pdbx_strand_id
1 'polypeptide(L)'
;MGRRAESVVAVIAAALVGLLFTPGCALIHRHRSDLSGRFNPGDQPDKILYERAVNEIQHGRYDVGRLTLQTLLNTYPDSEYLSKAKLAIADSYYNEGGISGLTQSEAEYKDFITFFPTAPEAPMAQFRAGMAHFRLMGKADRDLTEAKLAEAELKEFLLKYPDSDLIPRVKRRLRETQEVLATGEFKIAKFYYLRHADRAAESRFQDIADNYPNFSQADSALWYLGQTLERLKRPSDAVPYYARVMTDYPLSPSVVEAKHRLVALHQPIPKPTKAMLARAEADRTHLVREGMFERLTGMMSSAPDTSQTRRGPVELGGPGKTQVAVKTPAAPAGTGTAATGVIVSPASESSLQSGQPAAEKSGSEVATGSPPGEKGPATADSTEPAATGTAATDPPPAAKKKGKKGLLKKIIKPF
;
A
#
# COMPACT_ATOMS: atom_id res chain seq x y z
N MET A 1 7.50 -45.15 -52.15
CA MET A 1 7.60 -43.73 -51.77
C MET A 1 8.34 -43.46 -50.45
N GLY A 2 8.87 -44.46 -49.72
CA GLY A 2 9.46 -44.26 -48.38
C GLY A 2 10.89 -43.70 -48.30
N ARG A 3 11.76 -43.94 -49.28
CA ARG A 3 13.19 -43.57 -49.20
C ARG A 3 13.51 -42.07 -49.33
N ARG A 4 12.57 -41.27 -49.86
CA ARG A 4 12.75 -39.81 -49.99
C ARG A 4 12.38 -39.04 -48.72
N ALA A 5 11.60 -39.63 -47.82
CA ALA A 5 11.22 -38.99 -46.55
C ALA A 5 12.35 -39.08 -45.52
N GLU A 6 13.02 -40.23 -45.43
CA GLU A 6 14.12 -40.45 -44.47
C GLU A 6 15.35 -39.58 -44.76
N SER A 7 15.65 -39.36 -46.04
CA SER A 7 16.77 -38.51 -46.48
C SER A 7 16.52 -37.02 -46.19
N VAL A 8 15.28 -36.54 -46.30
CA VAL A 8 14.92 -35.15 -45.98
C VAL A 8 14.95 -34.92 -44.46
N VAL A 9 14.48 -35.87 -43.66
CA VAL A 9 14.53 -35.78 -42.19
C VAL A 9 15.98 -35.77 -41.67
N ALA A 10 16.87 -36.59 -42.26
CA ALA A 10 18.27 -36.63 -41.87
C ALA A 10 19.02 -35.32 -42.20
N VAL A 11 18.72 -34.68 -43.33
CA VAL A 11 19.34 -33.40 -43.72
C VAL A 11 18.84 -32.24 -42.84
N ILE A 12 17.56 -32.24 -42.47
CA ILE A 12 17.01 -31.23 -41.54
C ILE A 12 17.56 -31.41 -40.13
N ALA A 13 17.73 -32.66 -39.66
CA ALA A 13 18.35 -32.94 -38.36
C ALA A 13 19.83 -32.52 -38.31
N ALA A 14 20.59 -32.74 -39.38
CA ALA A 14 21.98 -32.29 -39.46
C ALA A 14 22.11 -30.75 -39.48
N ALA A 15 21.17 -30.05 -40.14
CA ALA A 15 21.14 -28.58 -40.16
C ALA A 15 20.78 -27.97 -38.80
N LEU A 16 19.90 -28.61 -38.02
CA LEU A 16 19.53 -28.17 -36.66
C LEU A 16 20.65 -28.40 -35.63
N VAL A 17 21.43 -29.48 -35.77
CA VAL A 17 22.58 -29.74 -34.89
C VAL A 17 23.78 -28.83 -35.21
N GLY A 18 23.97 -28.45 -36.47
CA GLY A 18 25.01 -27.48 -36.87
C GLY A 18 24.78 -26.06 -36.34
N LEU A 19 23.52 -25.66 -36.12
CA LEU A 19 23.19 -24.34 -35.56
C LEU A 19 23.41 -24.27 -34.03
N LEU A 20 23.54 -25.41 -33.35
CA LEU A 20 23.74 -25.50 -31.89
C LEU A 20 25.21 -25.52 -31.46
N PHE A 21 26.15 -25.59 -32.41
CA PHE A 21 27.59 -25.75 -32.14
C PHE A 21 28.48 -24.63 -32.68
N THR A 22 27.94 -23.46 -33.00
CA THR A 22 28.78 -22.26 -33.18
C THR A 22 29.20 -21.72 -31.81
N PRO A 23 30.50 -21.66 -31.47
CA PRO A 23 30.96 -21.00 -30.26
C PRO A 23 30.72 -19.49 -30.39
N GLY A 24 29.54 -19.03 -29.94
CA GLY A 24 29.12 -17.62 -29.95
C GLY A 24 29.85 -16.73 -28.94
N CYS A 25 31.11 -17.03 -28.59
CA CYS A 25 31.85 -16.35 -27.52
C CYS A 25 32.93 -15.37 -27.97
N ALA A 26 33.06 -15.05 -29.27
CA ALA A 26 34.15 -14.17 -29.74
C ALA A 26 33.71 -12.78 -30.25
N LEU A 27 32.42 -12.44 -30.24
CA LEU A 27 31.92 -11.19 -30.85
C LEU A 27 31.06 -10.29 -29.95
N ILE A 28 31.06 -10.50 -28.63
CA ILE A 28 30.51 -9.52 -27.68
C ILE A 28 31.68 -8.71 -27.11
N HIS A 29 32.32 -7.91 -27.96
CA HIS A 29 32.99 -6.72 -27.46
C HIS A 29 31.88 -5.79 -26.96
N ARG A 30 31.64 -5.79 -25.64
CA ARG A 30 30.83 -4.77 -24.98
C ARG A 30 31.45 -3.42 -25.35
N HIS A 31 30.79 -2.71 -26.26
CA HIS A 31 31.18 -1.37 -26.68
C HIS A 31 31.18 -0.48 -25.44
N ARG A 32 32.36 -0.21 -24.88
CA ARG A 32 32.54 0.78 -23.81
C ARG A 32 32.25 2.12 -24.48
N SER A 33 31.09 2.70 -24.21
CA SER A 33 30.83 4.07 -24.64
C SER A 33 31.83 4.96 -23.90
N ASP A 34 32.88 5.38 -24.60
CA ASP A 34 33.86 6.29 -24.03
C ASP A 34 33.18 7.64 -23.78
N LEU A 35 32.98 7.94 -22.50
CA LEU A 35 32.28 9.14 -22.03
C LEU A 35 33.14 10.39 -22.18
N SER A 36 34.42 10.23 -22.55
CA SER A 36 35.39 11.31 -22.76
C SER A 36 34.95 12.35 -23.79
N GLY A 37 34.08 11.98 -24.75
CA GLY A 37 33.58 12.88 -25.79
C GLY A 37 32.32 13.68 -25.47
N ARG A 38 31.72 13.52 -24.28
CA ARG A 38 30.48 14.23 -23.87
C ARG A 38 30.69 15.43 -22.96
N PHE A 39 31.86 15.58 -22.36
CA PHE A 39 32.13 16.63 -21.39
C PHE A 39 32.96 17.73 -22.04
N ASN A 40 32.43 18.96 -22.05
CA ASN A 40 33.19 20.10 -22.50
C ASN A 40 34.08 20.62 -21.35
N PRO A 41 35.27 21.17 -21.62
CA PRO A 41 36.16 21.74 -20.61
C PRO A 41 35.59 22.90 -19.75
N GLY A 42 34.33 23.30 -19.98
CA GLY A 42 33.62 24.35 -19.23
C GLY A 42 32.35 23.88 -18.52
N ASP A 43 32.03 22.58 -18.53
CA ASP A 43 30.93 22.05 -17.71
C ASP A 43 31.30 22.09 -16.22
N GLN A 44 30.33 22.39 -15.36
CA GLN A 44 30.55 22.40 -13.91
C GLN A 44 30.96 21.00 -13.43
N PRO A 45 31.96 20.89 -12.54
CA PRO A 45 32.52 19.59 -12.16
C PRO A 45 31.52 18.68 -11.45
N ASP A 46 30.57 19.25 -10.71
CA ASP A 46 29.46 18.55 -10.06
C ASP A 46 28.49 17.93 -11.08
N LYS A 47 28.13 18.66 -12.14
CA LYS A 47 27.33 18.12 -13.26
C LYS A 47 28.03 16.94 -13.93
N ILE A 48 29.34 17.06 -14.19
CA ILE A 48 30.14 15.98 -14.79
C ILE A 48 30.12 14.73 -13.91
N LEU A 49 30.31 14.90 -12.59
CA LEU A 49 30.24 13.79 -11.64
C LEU A 49 28.86 13.14 -11.63
N TYR A 50 27.79 13.93 -11.62
CA TYR A 50 26.42 13.42 -11.63
C TYR A 50 26.12 12.62 -12.91
N GLU A 51 26.38 13.21 -14.08
CA GLU A 51 26.10 12.57 -15.38
C GLU A 51 26.93 11.30 -15.58
N ARG A 52 28.20 11.33 -15.18
CA ARG A 52 29.06 10.14 -15.19
C ARG A 52 28.49 9.06 -14.30
N ALA A 53 28.12 9.38 -13.06
CA ALA A 53 27.60 8.40 -12.13
C ALA A 53 26.28 7.77 -12.59
N VAL A 54 25.35 8.57 -13.12
CA VAL A 54 24.10 8.09 -13.69
C VAL A 54 24.36 7.18 -14.88
N ASN A 55 25.33 7.51 -15.73
CA ASN A 55 25.74 6.65 -16.83
C ASN A 55 26.29 5.29 -16.34
N GLU A 56 27.13 5.30 -15.30
CA GLU A 56 27.66 4.07 -14.69
C GLU A 56 26.53 3.18 -14.13
N ILE A 57 25.57 3.77 -13.42
CA ILE A 57 24.37 3.08 -12.90
C ILE A 57 23.54 2.47 -14.04
N GLN A 58 23.32 3.20 -15.13
CA GLN A 58 22.58 2.70 -16.31
C GLN A 58 23.26 1.49 -16.96
N HIS A 59 24.59 1.36 -16.84
CA HIS A 59 25.34 0.21 -17.33
C HIS A 59 25.45 -0.93 -16.30
N GLY A 60 24.71 -0.86 -15.19
CA GLY A 60 24.70 -1.86 -14.12
C GLY A 60 25.92 -1.79 -13.19
N ARG A 61 26.75 -0.74 -13.29
CA ARG A 61 27.92 -0.53 -12.41
C ARG A 61 27.50 0.31 -11.21
N TYR A 62 26.62 -0.25 -10.38
CA TYR A 62 26.00 0.43 -9.26
C TYR A 62 27.02 0.96 -8.24
N ASP A 63 28.01 0.14 -7.88
CA ASP A 63 29.05 0.54 -6.90
C ASP A 63 29.85 1.77 -7.33
N VAL A 64 30.32 1.75 -8.59
CA VAL A 64 31.12 2.85 -9.17
C VAL A 64 30.27 4.12 -9.26
N GLY A 65 29.02 3.98 -9.71
CA GLY A 65 28.08 5.10 -9.77
C GLY A 65 27.79 5.69 -8.39
N ARG A 66 27.46 4.87 -7.39
CA ARG A 66 27.23 5.31 -6.01
C ARG A 66 28.44 6.00 -5.41
N LEU A 67 29.64 5.44 -5.58
CA LEU A 67 30.87 6.07 -5.09
C LEU A 67 31.09 7.45 -5.73
N THR A 68 30.79 7.58 -7.02
CA THR A 68 30.89 8.87 -7.74
C THR A 68 29.85 9.87 -7.24
N LEU A 69 28.61 9.44 -6.98
CA LEU A 69 27.57 10.29 -6.37
C LEU A 69 27.94 10.70 -4.94
N GLN A 70 28.47 9.79 -4.13
CA GLN A 70 28.98 10.11 -2.79
C GLN A 70 30.13 11.12 -2.84
N THR A 71 31.02 11.01 -3.84
CA THR A 71 32.07 12.01 -4.07
C THR A 71 31.47 13.38 -4.37
N LEU A 72 30.42 13.45 -5.20
CA LEU A 72 29.68 14.69 -5.47
C LEU A 72 29.10 15.27 -4.19
N LEU A 73 28.37 14.47 -3.40
CA LEU A 73 27.75 14.92 -2.15
C LEU A 73 28.77 15.47 -1.14
N ASN A 74 29.95 14.85 -1.05
CA ASN A 74 30.99 15.25 -0.10
C ASN A 74 31.81 16.46 -0.57
N THR A 75 32.01 16.60 -1.88
CA THR A 75 32.89 17.64 -2.45
C THR A 75 32.12 18.92 -2.76
N TYR A 76 30.84 18.82 -3.09
CA TYR A 76 30.00 19.93 -3.53
C TYR A 76 28.69 20.01 -2.72
N PRO A 77 28.76 20.36 -1.42
CA PRO A 77 27.59 20.40 -0.52
C PRO A 77 26.57 21.49 -0.84
N ASP A 78 26.87 22.40 -1.77
CA ASP A 78 25.97 23.47 -2.25
C ASP A 78 25.53 23.26 -3.72
N SER A 79 25.78 22.07 -4.30
CA SER A 79 25.43 21.77 -5.69
C SER A 79 23.91 21.74 -5.92
N GLU A 80 23.46 22.20 -7.09
CA GLU A 80 22.08 22.03 -7.53
C GLU A 80 21.68 20.54 -7.74
N TYR A 81 22.67 19.65 -7.86
CA TYR A 81 22.47 18.23 -8.11
C TYR A 81 22.37 17.40 -6.83
N LEU A 82 22.43 17.99 -5.63
CA LEU A 82 22.42 17.23 -4.37
C LEU A 82 21.18 16.35 -4.19
N SER A 83 19.99 16.92 -4.38
CA SER A 83 18.73 16.17 -4.26
C SER A 83 18.67 15.05 -5.29
N LYS A 84 19.02 15.35 -6.54
CA LYS A 84 19.07 14.38 -7.64
C LYS A 84 20.10 13.28 -7.40
N ALA A 85 21.26 13.61 -6.85
CA ALA A 85 22.32 12.67 -6.52
C ALA A 85 21.88 11.72 -5.39
N LYS A 86 21.30 12.27 -4.31
CA LYS A 86 20.79 11.46 -3.20
C LYS A 86 19.66 10.52 -3.65
N LEU A 87 18.73 11.02 -4.46
CA LEU A 87 17.68 10.18 -5.05
C LEU A 87 18.26 9.11 -5.98
N ALA A 88 19.27 9.44 -6.80
CA ALA A 88 19.92 8.48 -7.69
C ALA A 88 20.67 7.37 -6.92
N ILE A 89 21.22 7.66 -5.74
CA ILE A 89 21.78 6.63 -4.85
C ILE A 89 20.67 5.67 -4.41
N ALA A 90 19.54 6.18 -3.90
CA ALA A 90 18.41 5.34 -3.48
C ALA A 90 17.85 4.48 -4.64
N ASP A 91 17.69 5.09 -5.82
CA ASP A 91 17.27 4.40 -7.04
C ASP A 91 18.27 3.31 -7.47
N SER A 92 19.57 3.55 -7.31
CA SER A 92 20.59 2.56 -7.68
C SER A 92 20.48 1.29 -6.83
N TYR A 93 20.29 1.41 -5.51
CA TYR A 93 20.06 0.28 -4.61
C TYR A 93 18.75 -0.46 -4.94
N TYR A 94 17.69 0.29 -5.25
CA TYR A 94 16.40 -0.30 -5.62
C TYR A 94 16.43 -1.07 -6.94
N ASN A 95 17.24 -0.60 -7.90
CA ASN A 95 17.41 -1.21 -9.22
C ASN A 95 18.37 -2.39 -9.20
N GLU A 96 19.43 -2.33 -8.37
CA GLU A 96 20.28 -3.47 -8.08
C GLU A 96 19.46 -4.62 -7.49
N GLY A 97 18.51 -4.29 -6.62
CA GLY A 97 17.58 -5.25 -6.04
C GLY A 97 18.29 -6.19 -5.06
N GLY A 98 17.77 -7.41 -4.93
CA GLY A 98 18.19 -8.32 -3.87
C GLY A 98 17.78 -7.84 -2.48
N ILE A 99 18.06 -8.65 -1.45
CA ILE A 99 17.67 -8.30 -0.08
C ILE A 99 18.44 -7.08 0.40
N SER A 100 19.77 -7.10 0.29
CA SER A 100 20.64 -6.00 0.71
C SER A 100 20.34 -4.69 -0.02
N GLY A 101 20.17 -4.74 -1.35
CA GLY A 101 19.87 -3.55 -2.14
C GLY A 101 18.51 -2.96 -1.82
N LEU A 102 17.47 -3.78 -1.64
CA LEU A 102 16.15 -3.27 -1.28
C LEU A 102 16.12 -2.68 0.15
N THR A 103 16.76 -3.35 1.12
CA THR A 103 16.88 -2.81 2.49
C THR A 103 17.63 -1.49 2.50
N GLN A 104 18.77 -1.39 1.79
CA GLN A 104 19.51 -0.12 1.73
C GLN A 104 18.72 0.95 0.98
N SER A 105 17.98 0.59 -0.08
CA SER A 105 17.17 1.56 -0.82
C SER A 105 16.11 2.22 0.05
N GLU A 106 15.48 1.48 0.96
CA GLU A 106 14.48 2.01 1.88
C GLU A 106 15.07 3.07 2.81
N ALA A 107 16.22 2.78 3.42
CA ALA A 107 16.95 3.75 4.24
C ALA A 107 17.31 5.03 3.44
N GLU A 108 17.84 4.88 2.22
CA GLU A 108 18.23 6.01 1.38
C GLU A 108 17.02 6.86 0.92
N TYR A 109 15.87 6.25 0.63
CA TYR A 109 14.65 7.01 0.33
C TYR A 109 14.14 7.77 1.56
N LYS A 110 14.16 7.16 2.75
CA LYS A 110 13.77 7.84 4.00
C LYS A 110 14.69 9.00 4.32
N ASP A 111 15.98 8.81 4.09
CA ASP A 111 16.96 9.88 4.17
C ASP A 111 16.66 10.99 3.15
N PHE A 112 16.37 10.65 1.89
CA PHE A 112 15.98 11.67 0.91
C PHE A 112 14.79 12.51 1.38
N ILE A 113 13.74 11.87 1.90
CA ILE A 113 12.53 12.55 2.40
C ILE A 113 12.86 13.43 3.61
N THR A 114 13.75 12.98 4.49
CA THR A 114 14.16 13.72 5.69
C THR A 114 14.93 14.99 5.32
N PHE A 115 15.86 14.88 4.35
CA PHE A 115 16.71 16.01 3.95
C PHE A 115 16.04 16.93 2.93
N PHE A 116 15.11 16.43 2.11
CA PHE A 116 14.44 17.17 1.05
C PHE A 116 12.90 17.00 1.09
N PRO A 117 12.23 17.38 2.19
CA PRO A 117 10.79 17.13 2.36
C PRO A 117 9.90 17.91 1.38
N THR A 118 10.37 19.05 0.87
CA THR A 118 9.65 19.92 -0.07
C THR A 118 9.94 19.60 -1.54
N ALA A 119 10.81 18.62 -1.81
CA ALA A 119 11.15 18.25 -3.18
C ALA A 119 9.94 17.61 -3.89
N PRO A 120 9.72 17.92 -5.18
CA PRO A 120 8.62 17.32 -5.94
C PRO A 120 8.74 15.80 -6.07
N GLU A 121 9.94 15.25 -5.89
CA GLU A 121 10.22 13.81 -5.89
C GLU A 121 9.92 13.12 -4.55
N ALA A 122 9.69 13.85 -3.46
CA ALA A 122 9.46 13.29 -2.12
C ALA A 122 8.29 12.29 -2.06
N PRO A 123 7.13 12.52 -2.72
CA PRO A 123 6.08 11.51 -2.80
C PRO A 123 6.58 10.23 -3.50
N MET A 124 7.28 10.35 -4.64
CA MET A 124 7.80 9.18 -5.34
C MET A 124 8.80 8.41 -4.46
N ALA A 125 9.65 9.10 -3.70
CA ALA A 125 10.57 8.47 -2.76
C ALA A 125 9.83 7.68 -1.66
N GLN A 126 8.79 8.26 -1.04
CA GLN A 126 7.97 7.55 -0.04
C GLN A 126 7.30 6.32 -0.62
N PHE A 127 6.76 6.44 -1.84
CA PHE A 127 6.17 5.30 -2.53
C PHE A 127 7.23 4.21 -2.82
N ARG A 128 8.46 4.59 -3.20
CA ARG A 128 9.55 3.63 -3.45
C ARG A 128 10.05 2.95 -2.18
N ALA A 129 10.08 3.65 -1.03
CA ALA A 129 10.37 3.06 0.27
C ALA A 129 9.37 1.93 0.60
N GLY A 130 8.07 2.19 0.49
CA GLY A 130 7.04 1.14 0.65
C GLY A 130 7.15 0.02 -0.39
N MET A 131 7.54 0.35 -1.62
CA MET A 131 7.76 -0.65 -2.66
C MET A 131 9.00 -1.52 -2.45
N ALA A 132 9.99 -1.08 -1.66
CA ALA A 132 11.14 -1.90 -1.30
C ALA A 132 10.68 -3.07 -0.42
N HIS A 133 9.93 -2.78 0.65
CA HIS A 133 9.26 -3.80 1.48
C HIS A 133 8.27 -4.66 0.66
N PHE A 134 7.50 -4.05 -0.25
CA PHE A 134 6.59 -4.78 -1.13
C PHE A 134 7.32 -5.83 -1.99
N ARG A 135 8.54 -5.54 -2.47
CA ARG A 135 9.34 -6.48 -3.26
C ARG A 135 9.97 -7.58 -2.40
N LEU A 136 10.24 -7.30 -1.12
CA LEU A 136 10.73 -8.29 -0.15
C LEU A 136 9.62 -9.17 0.42
N MET A 137 8.36 -8.74 0.28
CA MET A 137 7.19 -9.47 0.76
C MET A 137 7.15 -10.91 0.23
N GLY A 138 7.12 -11.85 1.17
CA GLY A 138 6.95 -13.27 0.87
C GLY A 138 5.49 -13.67 0.66
N LYS A 139 5.28 -14.96 0.42
CA LYS A 139 3.95 -15.59 0.43
C LYS A 139 3.32 -15.51 1.82
N ALA A 140 1.99 -15.61 1.86
CA ALA A 140 1.19 -15.49 3.09
C ALA A 140 1.46 -16.57 4.17
N ASP A 141 2.18 -17.64 3.84
CA ASP A 141 2.62 -18.72 4.73
C ASP A 141 4.03 -18.48 5.32
N ARG A 142 4.72 -17.41 4.92
CA ARG A 142 6.06 -17.03 5.40
C ARG A 142 5.99 -15.88 6.41
N ASP A 143 7.15 -15.37 6.81
CA ASP A 143 7.21 -14.18 7.64
C ASP A 143 6.54 -12.98 6.95
N LEU A 144 5.66 -12.31 7.71
CA LEU A 144 4.83 -11.20 7.26
C LEU A 144 5.39 -9.84 7.70
N THR A 145 6.58 -9.78 8.29
CA THR A 145 7.22 -8.53 8.75
C THR A 145 7.31 -7.51 7.61
N GLU A 146 7.85 -7.90 6.46
CA GLU A 146 7.97 -7.04 5.28
C GLU A 146 6.60 -6.59 4.74
N ALA A 147 5.57 -7.44 4.81
CA ALA A 147 4.22 -7.08 4.40
C ALA A 147 3.62 -6.00 5.33
N LYS A 148 3.83 -6.12 6.64
CA LYS A 148 3.37 -5.13 7.63
C LYS A 148 4.09 -3.78 7.47
N LEU A 149 5.40 -3.81 7.21
CA LEU A 149 6.18 -2.60 6.93
C LEU A 149 5.72 -1.94 5.63
N ALA A 150 5.51 -2.72 4.56
CA ALA A 150 4.94 -2.19 3.31
C ALA A 150 3.57 -1.55 3.54
N GLU A 151 2.69 -2.17 4.34
CA GLU A 151 1.38 -1.60 4.67
C GLU A 151 1.53 -0.25 5.39
N ALA A 152 2.43 -0.17 6.38
CA ALA A 152 2.69 1.04 7.14
C ALA A 152 3.17 2.18 6.24
N GLU A 153 4.19 1.96 5.40
CA GLU A 153 4.75 2.97 4.49
C GLU A 153 3.72 3.46 3.47
N LEU A 154 2.88 2.55 2.96
CA LEU A 154 1.85 2.89 1.98
C LEU A 154 0.68 3.65 2.64
N LYS A 155 0.31 3.33 3.88
CA LYS A 155 -0.66 4.12 4.65
C LYS A 155 -0.10 5.51 4.98
N GLU A 156 1.17 5.59 5.36
CA GLU A 156 1.85 6.85 5.62
C GLU A 156 1.90 7.75 4.37
N PHE A 157 2.12 7.18 3.19
CA PHE A 157 2.00 7.91 1.92
C PHE A 157 0.61 8.55 1.77
N LEU A 158 -0.46 7.79 2.02
CA LEU A 158 -1.83 8.27 1.86
C LEU A 158 -2.17 9.40 2.85
N LEU A 159 -1.55 9.41 4.02
CA LEU A 159 -1.70 10.46 5.02
C LEU A 159 -0.88 11.71 4.68
N LYS A 160 0.38 11.54 4.25
CA LYS A 160 1.29 12.67 3.97
C LYS A 160 1.05 13.34 2.61
N TYR A 161 0.67 12.57 1.59
CA TYR A 161 0.59 13.04 0.20
C TYR A 161 -0.79 12.80 -0.44
N PRO A 162 -1.89 13.32 0.14
CA PRO A 162 -3.25 13.03 -0.33
C PRO A 162 -3.52 13.51 -1.77
N ASP A 163 -2.81 14.53 -2.24
CA ASP A 163 -3.04 15.17 -3.55
C ASP A 163 -2.12 14.64 -4.67
N SER A 164 -1.31 13.62 -4.39
CA SER A 164 -0.35 13.10 -5.37
C SER A 164 -1.02 12.30 -6.50
N ASP A 165 -0.51 12.44 -7.72
CA ASP A 165 -0.89 11.62 -8.88
C ASP A 165 -0.67 10.11 -8.66
N LEU A 166 0.17 9.74 -7.70
CA LEU A 166 0.50 8.34 -7.37
C LEU A 166 -0.57 7.66 -6.50
N ILE A 167 -1.56 8.39 -5.98
CA ILE A 167 -2.60 7.87 -5.09
C ILE A 167 -3.29 6.59 -5.64
N PRO A 168 -3.72 6.52 -6.91
CA PRO A 168 -4.35 5.31 -7.45
C PRO A 168 -3.40 4.09 -7.44
N ARG A 169 -2.10 4.33 -7.66
CA ARG A 169 -1.07 3.28 -7.67
C ARG A 169 -0.76 2.82 -6.24
N VAL A 170 -0.65 3.75 -5.29
CA VAL A 170 -0.44 3.45 -3.86
C VAL A 170 -1.62 2.65 -3.31
N LYS A 171 -2.87 3.11 -3.55
CA LYS A 171 -4.08 2.39 -3.13
C LYS A 171 -4.15 0.98 -3.69
N ARG A 172 -3.68 0.76 -4.93
CA ARG A 172 -3.58 -0.59 -5.51
C ARG A 172 -2.58 -1.46 -4.75
N ARG A 173 -1.35 -0.98 -4.57
CA ARG A 173 -0.30 -1.73 -3.88
C ARG A 173 -0.68 -2.03 -2.43
N LEU A 174 -1.34 -1.09 -1.76
CA LEU A 174 -1.82 -1.28 -0.39
C LEU A 174 -2.85 -2.41 -0.32
N ARG A 175 -3.82 -2.47 -1.24
CA ARG A 175 -4.78 -3.58 -1.28
C ARG A 175 -4.10 -4.93 -1.55
N GLU A 176 -3.11 -4.96 -2.44
CA GLU A 176 -2.34 -6.18 -2.73
C GLU A 176 -1.53 -6.63 -1.50
N THR A 177 -0.92 -5.71 -0.75
CA THR A 177 -0.26 -6.04 0.53
C THR A 177 -1.24 -6.55 1.58
N GLN A 178 -2.39 -5.89 1.71
CA GLN A 178 -3.45 -6.31 2.63
C GLN A 178 -4.05 -7.68 2.27
N GLU A 179 -4.12 -8.01 0.98
CA GLU A 179 -4.53 -9.34 0.50
C GLU A 179 -3.60 -10.44 1.05
N VAL A 180 -2.28 -10.21 1.03
CA VAL A 180 -1.29 -11.17 1.56
C VAL A 180 -1.41 -11.33 3.07
N LEU A 181 -1.50 -10.21 3.80
CA LEU A 181 -1.68 -10.20 5.25
C LEU A 181 -2.96 -10.93 5.67
N ALA A 182 -4.08 -10.57 5.05
CA ALA A 182 -5.38 -11.17 5.31
C ALA A 182 -5.42 -12.65 4.94
N THR A 183 -4.76 -13.06 3.84
CA THR A 183 -4.64 -14.47 3.46
C THR A 183 -3.93 -15.30 4.55
N GLY A 184 -2.87 -14.76 5.13
CA GLY A 184 -2.12 -15.41 6.22
C GLY A 184 -2.99 -15.60 7.45
N GLU A 185 -3.61 -14.51 7.93
CA GLU A 185 -4.52 -14.55 9.08
C GLU A 185 -5.73 -15.45 8.82
N PHE A 186 -6.29 -15.45 7.62
CA PHE A 186 -7.44 -16.28 7.27
C PHE A 186 -7.11 -17.78 7.34
N LYS A 187 -5.92 -18.18 6.86
CA LYS A 187 -5.46 -19.58 6.97
C LYS A 187 -5.35 -20.01 8.44
N ILE A 188 -4.83 -19.13 9.30
CA ILE A 188 -4.69 -19.38 10.74
C ILE A 188 -6.08 -19.44 11.41
N ALA A 189 -6.95 -18.49 11.12
CA ALA A 189 -8.32 -18.44 11.64
C ALA A 189 -9.10 -19.72 11.28
N LYS A 190 -9.00 -20.12 10.00
CA LYS A 190 -9.62 -21.35 9.50
C LYS A 190 -9.04 -22.60 10.18
N PHE A 191 -7.74 -22.64 10.43
CA PHE A 191 -7.12 -23.74 11.18
C PHE A 191 -7.71 -23.87 12.59
N TYR A 192 -7.84 -22.76 13.33
CA TYR A 192 -8.45 -22.79 14.66
C TYR A 192 -9.94 -23.19 14.63
N TYR A 193 -10.69 -22.70 13.64
CA TYR A 193 -12.09 -23.07 13.43
C TYR A 193 -12.29 -24.57 13.19
N LEU A 194 -11.42 -25.18 12.37
CA LEU A 194 -11.45 -26.62 12.09
C LEU A 194 -11.05 -27.45 13.31
N ARG A 195 -10.26 -26.89 14.22
CA ARG A 195 -9.86 -27.52 15.50
C ARG A 195 -10.87 -27.31 16.63
N HIS A 196 -12.02 -26.68 16.37
CA HIS A 196 -13.00 -26.28 17.38
C HIS A 196 -12.44 -25.36 18.49
N ALA A 197 -11.36 -24.63 18.18
CA ALA A 197 -10.81 -23.60 19.05
C ALA A 197 -11.52 -22.26 18.79
N ASP A 198 -12.83 -22.21 19.07
CA ASP A 198 -13.72 -21.16 18.57
C ASP A 198 -13.36 -19.77 19.10
N ARG A 199 -12.87 -19.62 20.34
CA ARG A 199 -12.42 -18.32 20.87
C ARG A 199 -11.21 -17.74 20.13
N ALA A 200 -10.28 -18.60 19.73
CA ALA A 200 -9.11 -18.17 18.95
C ALA A 200 -9.51 -17.83 17.50
N ALA A 201 -10.41 -18.63 16.92
CA ALA A 201 -10.96 -18.36 15.60
C ALA A 201 -11.75 -17.03 15.56
N GLU A 202 -12.56 -16.75 16.59
CA GLU A 202 -13.34 -15.51 16.72
C GLU A 202 -12.42 -14.29 16.61
N SER A 203 -11.39 -14.21 17.47
CA SER A 203 -10.45 -13.08 17.47
C SER A 203 -9.81 -12.88 16.09
N ARG A 204 -9.39 -13.96 15.44
CA ARG A 204 -8.68 -13.87 14.15
C ARG A 204 -9.61 -13.48 13.01
N PHE A 205 -10.82 -14.03 12.94
CA PHE A 205 -11.78 -13.63 11.92
C PHE A 205 -12.28 -12.20 12.13
N GLN A 206 -12.44 -11.78 13.39
CA GLN A 206 -12.78 -10.41 13.72
C GLN A 206 -11.68 -9.43 13.26
N ASP A 207 -10.41 -9.74 13.53
CA ASP A 207 -9.29 -8.92 13.05
C ASP A 207 -9.31 -8.76 11.52
N ILE A 208 -9.69 -9.81 10.77
CA ILE A 208 -9.82 -9.74 9.31
C ILE A 208 -11.01 -8.86 8.89
N ALA A 209 -12.16 -9.03 9.55
CA ALA A 209 -13.39 -8.29 9.25
C ALA A 209 -13.27 -6.78 9.53
N ASP A 210 -12.44 -6.41 10.50
CA ASP A 210 -12.23 -5.04 10.93
C ASP A 210 -11.11 -4.34 10.15
N ASN A 211 -10.00 -5.04 9.85
CA ASN A 211 -8.83 -4.41 9.21
C ASN A 211 -8.77 -4.60 7.69
N TYR A 212 -9.40 -5.63 7.13
CA TYR A 212 -9.25 -6.01 5.72
C TYR A 212 -10.59 -6.23 4.99
N PRO A 213 -11.49 -5.23 4.92
CA PRO A 213 -12.79 -5.37 4.25
C PRO A 213 -12.69 -5.61 2.74
N ASN A 214 -11.57 -5.27 2.11
CA ASN A 214 -11.35 -5.51 0.67
C ASN A 214 -10.67 -6.84 0.36
N PHE A 215 -10.41 -7.67 1.36
CA PHE A 215 -9.82 -8.99 1.17
C PHE A 215 -10.67 -9.86 0.24
N SER A 216 -10.04 -10.62 -0.65
CA SER A 216 -10.72 -11.47 -1.64
C SER A 216 -11.66 -12.51 -1.04
N GLN A 217 -11.40 -12.96 0.20
CA GLN A 217 -12.24 -13.91 0.94
C GLN A 217 -12.87 -13.28 2.19
N ALA A 218 -13.05 -11.95 2.22
CA ALA A 218 -13.69 -11.25 3.34
C ALA A 218 -15.12 -11.75 3.62
N ASP A 219 -15.85 -12.12 2.59
CA ASP A 219 -17.16 -12.78 2.65
C ASP A 219 -17.10 -14.12 3.39
N SER A 220 -16.12 -14.96 3.05
CA SER A 220 -15.89 -16.22 3.75
C SER A 220 -15.47 -15.99 5.20
N ALA A 221 -14.61 -14.99 5.46
CA ALA A 221 -14.18 -14.63 6.82
C ALA A 221 -15.36 -14.20 7.71
N LEU A 222 -16.26 -13.35 7.19
CA LEU A 222 -17.49 -12.96 7.88
C LEU A 222 -18.43 -14.14 8.12
N TRP A 223 -18.57 -15.03 7.14
CA TRP A 223 -19.37 -16.24 7.29
C TRP A 223 -18.82 -17.15 8.40
N TYR A 224 -17.51 -17.43 8.39
CA TYR A 224 -16.86 -18.22 9.44
C TYR A 224 -16.94 -17.53 10.80
N LEU A 225 -16.83 -16.20 10.87
CA LEU A 225 -17.01 -15.45 12.11
C LEU A 225 -18.42 -15.66 12.69
N GLY A 226 -19.45 -15.51 11.87
CA GLY A 226 -20.83 -15.78 12.28
C GLY A 226 -21.00 -17.22 12.79
N GLN A 227 -20.48 -18.21 12.05
CA GLN A 227 -20.53 -19.62 12.48
C GLN A 227 -19.80 -19.85 13.81
N THR A 228 -18.66 -19.20 14.01
CA THR A 228 -17.86 -19.29 15.23
C THR A 228 -18.63 -18.71 16.43
N LEU A 229 -19.27 -17.55 16.26
CA LEU A 229 -20.09 -16.92 17.30
C LEU A 229 -21.30 -17.79 17.68
N GLU A 230 -21.93 -18.45 16.71
CA GLU A 230 -22.99 -19.41 16.98
C GLU A 230 -22.50 -20.63 17.78
N ARG A 231 -21.31 -21.16 17.48
CA ARG A 231 -20.70 -22.25 18.27
C ARG A 231 -20.38 -21.82 19.70
N LEU A 232 -20.01 -20.55 19.89
CA LEU A 232 -19.83 -19.93 21.20
C LEU A 232 -21.15 -19.60 21.91
N LYS A 233 -22.29 -20.02 21.37
CA LYS A 233 -23.64 -19.78 21.91
C LYS A 233 -24.01 -18.30 22.00
N ARG A 234 -23.48 -17.49 21.10
CA ARG A 234 -23.78 -16.04 20.95
C ARG A 234 -24.41 -15.74 19.58
N PRO A 235 -25.60 -16.30 19.29
CA PRO A 235 -26.23 -16.13 17.97
C PRO A 235 -26.66 -14.69 17.67
N SER A 236 -26.97 -13.89 18.70
CA SER A 236 -27.26 -12.45 18.55
C SER A 236 -26.11 -11.70 17.89
N ASP A 237 -24.88 -12.04 18.26
CA ASP A 237 -23.67 -11.35 17.83
C ASP A 237 -23.29 -11.77 16.40
N ALA A 238 -23.75 -12.94 15.94
CA ALA A 238 -23.52 -13.44 14.59
C ALA A 238 -24.36 -12.71 13.51
N VAL A 239 -25.55 -12.22 13.88
CA VAL A 239 -26.50 -11.54 12.98
C VAL A 239 -25.86 -10.41 12.16
N PRO A 240 -25.14 -9.42 12.74
CA PRO A 240 -24.55 -8.33 11.97
C PRO A 240 -23.55 -8.82 10.92
N TYR A 241 -22.81 -9.90 11.19
CA TYR A 241 -21.83 -10.42 10.24
C TYR A 241 -22.48 -11.14 9.08
N TYR A 242 -23.54 -11.93 9.31
CA TYR A 242 -24.32 -12.51 8.21
C TYR A 242 -25.04 -11.45 7.37
N ALA A 243 -25.55 -10.40 8.03
CA ALA A 243 -26.11 -9.26 7.32
C ALA A 243 -25.08 -8.58 6.41
N ARG A 244 -23.85 -8.36 6.91
CA ARG A 244 -22.73 -7.80 6.14
C ARG A 244 -22.36 -8.65 4.93
N VAL A 245 -22.37 -9.99 5.03
CA VAL A 245 -22.14 -10.86 3.84
C VAL A 245 -23.12 -10.51 2.72
N MET A 246 -24.40 -10.27 3.05
CA MET A 246 -25.43 -9.97 2.07
C MET A 246 -25.40 -8.52 1.56
N THR A 247 -25.05 -7.56 2.42
CA THR A 247 -25.01 -6.14 2.03
C THR A 247 -23.72 -5.78 1.31
N ASP A 248 -22.59 -6.25 1.82
CA ASP A 248 -21.26 -5.84 1.40
C ASP A 248 -20.74 -6.71 0.25
N TYR A 249 -21.14 -7.99 0.22
CA TYR A 249 -20.68 -8.97 -0.78
C TYR A 249 -21.84 -9.73 -1.46
N PRO A 250 -22.78 -9.04 -2.13
CA PRO A 250 -24.03 -9.63 -2.61
C PRO A 250 -23.89 -10.71 -3.70
N LEU A 251 -22.73 -10.79 -4.37
CA LEU A 251 -22.44 -11.81 -5.39
C LEU A 251 -21.57 -12.96 -4.86
N SER A 252 -21.28 -12.99 -3.55
CA SER A 252 -20.53 -14.08 -2.93
C SER A 252 -21.34 -15.39 -2.93
N PRO A 253 -20.69 -16.56 -3.09
CA PRO A 253 -21.33 -17.85 -2.84
C PRO A 253 -21.98 -17.94 -1.45
N SER A 254 -21.35 -17.34 -0.43
CA SER A 254 -21.76 -17.40 0.98
C SER A 254 -23.07 -16.67 1.31
N VAL A 255 -23.63 -15.91 0.36
CA VAL A 255 -24.90 -15.18 0.53
C VAL A 255 -26.07 -16.12 0.73
N VAL A 256 -26.07 -17.28 0.05
CA VAL A 256 -27.15 -18.26 0.15
C VAL A 256 -27.18 -18.84 1.56
N GLU A 257 -26.04 -19.28 2.08
CA GLU A 257 -25.93 -19.81 3.43
C GLU A 257 -26.21 -18.75 4.50
N ALA A 258 -25.69 -17.53 4.33
CA ALA A 258 -25.95 -16.41 5.26
C ALA A 258 -27.45 -16.10 5.35
N LYS A 259 -28.16 -16.08 4.22
CA LYS A 259 -29.62 -15.90 4.19
C LYS A 259 -30.34 -17.02 4.95
N HIS A 260 -29.95 -18.27 4.74
CA HIS A 260 -30.54 -19.40 5.48
C HIS A 260 -30.32 -19.28 6.99
N ARG A 261 -29.13 -18.85 7.44
CA ARG A 261 -28.86 -18.63 8.87
C ARG A 261 -29.69 -17.49 9.45
N LEU A 262 -29.81 -16.36 8.76
CA LEU A 262 -30.64 -15.24 9.23
C LEU A 262 -32.12 -15.64 9.38
N VAL A 263 -32.66 -16.42 8.43
CA VAL A 263 -34.02 -16.97 8.53
C VAL A 263 -34.15 -17.90 9.73
N ALA A 264 -33.17 -18.80 9.96
CA ALA A 264 -33.17 -19.68 11.12
C ALA A 264 -33.10 -18.91 12.46
N LEU A 265 -32.44 -17.74 12.46
CA LEU A 265 -32.34 -16.83 13.61
C LEU A 265 -33.55 -15.87 13.72
N HIS A 266 -34.57 -16.04 12.87
CA HIS A 266 -35.78 -15.19 12.81
C HIS A 266 -35.47 -13.70 12.59
N GLN A 267 -34.40 -13.41 11.84
CA GLN A 267 -33.97 -12.05 11.53
C GLN A 267 -34.45 -11.58 10.16
N PRO A 268 -34.69 -10.27 9.98
CA PRO A 268 -35.04 -9.72 8.67
C PRO A 268 -33.87 -9.90 7.69
N ILE A 269 -34.21 -10.15 6.42
CA ILE A 269 -33.22 -10.31 5.36
C ILE A 269 -32.85 -8.92 4.81
N PRO A 270 -31.61 -8.43 5.02
CA PRO A 270 -31.18 -7.15 4.48
C PRO A 270 -31.03 -7.25 2.95
N LYS A 271 -31.29 -6.13 2.27
CA LYS A 271 -31.10 -6.01 0.82
C LYS A 271 -29.85 -5.18 0.53
N PRO A 272 -28.98 -5.61 -0.40
CA PRO A 272 -27.81 -4.83 -0.79
C PRO A 272 -28.21 -3.54 -1.49
N THR A 273 -27.41 -2.49 -1.31
CA THR A 273 -27.59 -1.25 -2.05
C THR A 273 -27.18 -1.43 -3.52
N LYS A 274 -27.80 -0.65 -4.42
CA LYS A 274 -27.44 -0.68 -5.85
C LYS A 274 -25.95 -0.40 -6.10
N ALA A 275 -25.34 0.45 -5.29
CA ALA A 275 -23.92 0.76 -5.35
C ALA A 275 -23.04 -0.46 -5.02
N MET A 276 -23.40 -1.25 -4.00
CA MET A 276 -22.66 -2.46 -3.64
C MET A 276 -22.82 -3.57 -4.67
N LEU A 277 -23.98 -3.70 -5.30
CA LEU A 277 -24.19 -4.61 -6.44
C LEU A 277 -23.29 -4.25 -7.63
N ALA A 278 -23.31 -2.98 -8.06
CA ALA A 278 -22.48 -2.52 -9.17
C ALA A 278 -20.97 -2.73 -8.89
N ARG A 279 -20.56 -2.52 -7.64
CA ARG A 279 -19.19 -2.79 -7.19
C ARG A 279 -18.84 -4.28 -7.26
N ALA A 280 -19.71 -5.15 -6.73
CA ALA A 280 -19.50 -6.59 -6.76
C ALA A 280 -19.42 -7.12 -8.20
N GLU A 281 -20.22 -6.57 -9.12
CA GLU A 281 -20.14 -6.88 -10.55
C GLU A 281 -18.78 -6.46 -11.14
N ALA A 282 -18.32 -5.24 -10.84
CA ALA A 282 -17.02 -4.75 -11.28
C ALA A 282 -15.87 -5.65 -10.77
N ASP A 283 -15.88 -6.02 -9.50
CA ASP A 283 -14.88 -6.92 -8.93
C ASP A 283 -14.90 -8.30 -9.62
N ARG A 284 -16.10 -8.85 -9.90
CA ARG A 284 -16.24 -10.15 -10.59
C ARG A 284 -15.67 -10.14 -12.00
N THR A 285 -15.81 -9.04 -12.75
CA THR A 285 -15.27 -8.93 -14.12
C THR A 285 -13.75 -8.96 -14.17
N HIS A 286 -13.08 -8.64 -13.06
CA HIS A 286 -11.63 -8.55 -12.97
C HIS A 286 -10.95 -9.80 -12.40
N LEU A 287 -11.71 -10.82 -11.98
CA LEU A 287 -11.16 -12.10 -11.53
C LEU A 287 -10.56 -12.85 -12.72
N VAL A 288 -9.24 -12.76 -12.87
CA VAL A 288 -8.49 -13.51 -13.88
C VAL A 288 -8.44 -14.96 -13.41
N ARG A 289 -9.02 -15.87 -14.19
CA ARG A 289 -8.82 -17.30 -13.98
C ARG A 289 -7.43 -17.66 -14.52
N GLU A 290 -6.47 -17.86 -13.62
CA GLU A 290 -5.11 -18.22 -13.98
C GLU A 290 -5.09 -19.49 -14.86
N GLY A 291 -4.31 -19.46 -15.93
CA GLY A 291 -4.06 -20.63 -16.76
C GLY A 291 -3.24 -21.69 -16.02
N MET A 292 -3.23 -22.94 -16.51
CA MET A 292 -2.42 -24.00 -15.90
C MET A 292 -0.92 -23.64 -15.81
N PHE A 293 -0.40 -22.90 -16.79
CA PHE A 293 1.00 -22.47 -16.81
C PHE A 293 1.33 -21.44 -15.71
N GLU A 294 0.47 -20.43 -15.52
CA GLU A 294 0.66 -19.40 -14.48
C GLU A 294 0.64 -20.01 -13.09
N ARG A 295 -0.29 -20.94 -12.83
CA ARG A 295 -0.36 -21.68 -11.58
C ARG A 295 0.93 -22.47 -11.31
N LEU A 296 1.47 -23.13 -12.33
CA LEU A 296 2.74 -23.86 -12.21
C LEU A 296 3.91 -22.91 -11.90
N THR A 297 4.00 -21.78 -12.59
CA THR A 297 5.06 -20.78 -12.33
C THR A 297 4.92 -20.11 -10.95
N GLY A 298 3.69 -19.86 -10.48
CA GLY A 298 3.43 -19.28 -9.16
C GLY A 298 3.81 -20.20 -8.00
N MET A 299 3.86 -21.51 -8.21
CA MET A 299 4.39 -22.45 -7.22
C MET A 299 5.91 -22.27 -7.03
N MET A 300 6.64 -21.92 -8.09
CA MET A 300 8.09 -21.71 -8.05
C MET A 300 8.51 -20.27 -7.69
N SER A 301 7.64 -19.27 -7.82
CA SER A 301 7.96 -17.90 -7.40
C SER A 301 7.99 -17.76 -5.88
N SER A 302 8.86 -16.88 -5.37
CA SER A 302 8.84 -16.46 -3.95
C SER A 302 7.79 -15.37 -3.68
N ALA A 303 7.36 -14.66 -4.72
CA ALA A 303 6.37 -13.60 -4.65
C ALA A 303 4.96 -14.15 -4.36
N PRO A 304 4.14 -13.42 -3.58
CA PRO A 304 2.75 -13.76 -3.33
C PRO A 304 1.87 -13.55 -4.58
N ASP A 305 0.87 -14.41 -4.74
CA ASP A 305 -0.22 -14.18 -5.69
C ASP A 305 -1.22 -13.18 -5.09
N THR A 306 -1.45 -12.08 -5.80
CA THR A 306 -2.38 -11.00 -5.44
C THR A 306 -3.42 -10.76 -6.54
N SER A 307 -3.56 -11.70 -7.49
CA SER A 307 -4.46 -11.59 -8.64
C SER A 307 -5.94 -11.43 -8.25
N GLN A 308 -6.34 -11.97 -7.11
CA GLN A 308 -7.72 -11.98 -6.60
C GLN A 308 -8.08 -10.72 -5.77
N THR A 309 -7.16 -9.76 -5.61
CA THR A 309 -7.37 -8.56 -4.80
C THR A 309 -8.55 -7.73 -5.31
N ARG A 310 -9.54 -7.46 -4.44
CA ARG A 310 -10.74 -6.64 -4.80
C ARG A 310 -10.38 -5.16 -4.93
N ARG A 311 -11.09 -4.41 -5.78
CA ARG A 311 -10.77 -2.99 -6.09
C ARG A 311 -11.62 -2.01 -5.30
N GLY A 312 -11.73 -2.25 -4.00
CA GLY A 312 -12.49 -1.41 -3.09
C GLY A 312 -11.86 -0.07 -2.73
N PRO A 313 -12.64 0.82 -2.07
CA PRO A 313 -12.10 2.01 -1.41
C PRO A 313 -11.13 1.55 -0.33
N VAL A 314 -9.97 2.19 -0.27
CA VAL A 314 -9.00 1.92 0.80
C VAL A 314 -9.49 2.61 2.05
N GLU A 315 -9.73 1.84 3.09
CA GLU A 315 -9.96 2.34 4.44
C GLU A 315 -8.61 2.36 5.15
N LEU A 316 -8.24 3.50 5.73
CA LEU A 316 -6.95 3.63 6.42
C LEU A 316 -6.93 2.86 7.75
N GLY A 317 -8.08 2.34 8.20
CA GLY A 317 -8.27 1.78 9.54
C GLY A 317 -8.15 2.87 10.60
N GLY A 318 -8.86 2.72 11.73
CA GLY A 318 -8.47 3.45 12.94
C GLY A 318 -7.07 3.00 13.39
N PRO A 319 -6.37 3.73 14.28
CA PRO A 319 -5.05 3.33 14.77
C PRO A 319 -5.13 1.98 15.50
N GLY A 320 -4.97 0.90 14.74
CA GLY A 320 -4.90 -0.46 15.21
C GLY A 320 -3.53 -0.73 15.83
N LYS A 321 -3.51 -1.67 16.79
CA LYS A 321 -2.43 -1.96 17.76
C LYS A 321 -1.13 -2.54 17.15
N THR A 322 -0.74 -2.14 15.97
CA THR A 322 0.53 -2.55 15.34
C THR A 322 1.56 -1.44 15.50
N GLN A 323 1.96 -1.18 16.75
CA GLN A 323 3.29 -0.62 16.99
C GLN A 323 4.30 -1.73 16.71
N VAL A 324 4.76 -1.81 15.47
CA VAL A 324 5.96 -2.59 15.15
C VAL A 324 7.13 -1.80 15.73
N ALA A 325 7.49 -2.11 16.97
CA ALA A 325 8.71 -1.59 17.57
C ALA A 325 9.91 -2.20 16.84
N VAL A 326 10.43 -1.49 15.85
CA VAL A 326 11.73 -1.79 15.24
C VAL A 326 12.78 -1.55 16.32
N LYS A 327 13.29 -2.64 16.88
CA LYS A 327 14.36 -2.61 17.88
C LYS A 327 15.66 -2.29 17.15
N THR A 328 16.09 -1.04 17.19
CA THR A 328 17.45 -0.64 16.77
C THR A 328 18.47 -1.40 17.64
N PRO A 329 19.55 -1.98 17.09
CA PRO A 329 20.54 -2.70 17.89
C PRO A 329 21.24 -1.74 18.85
N ALA A 330 21.10 -1.99 20.15
CA ALA A 330 21.81 -1.26 21.19
C ALA A 330 23.29 -1.71 21.23
N ALA A 331 24.21 -0.75 21.10
CA ALA A 331 25.62 -0.90 21.43
C ALA A 331 25.83 -1.06 22.96
N PRO A 332 26.94 -1.65 23.43
CA PRO A 332 27.00 -2.27 24.74
C PRO A 332 27.17 -1.29 25.91
N ALA A 333 26.64 -1.75 27.04
CA ALA A 333 26.61 -1.19 28.39
C ALA A 333 27.72 -0.19 28.79
N GLY A 334 27.29 1.01 29.14
CA GLY A 334 27.97 1.94 30.05
C GLY A 334 27.05 2.23 31.24
N THR A 335 27.58 2.12 32.44
CA THR A 335 26.89 2.13 33.74
C THR A 335 26.27 3.49 34.12
N GLY A 336 25.01 3.43 34.57
CA GLY A 336 24.43 4.32 35.59
C GLY A 336 23.86 5.65 35.10
N THR A 337 22.53 5.80 35.12
CA THR A 337 21.75 6.78 35.92
C THR A 337 20.26 6.69 35.51
N ALA A 338 19.39 6.94 36.49
CA ALA A 338 17.96 6.65 36.53
C ALA A 338 17.10 7.11 35.34
N ALA A 339 16.13 6.27 35.01
CA ALA A 339 15.10 6.48 34.00
C ALA A 339 14.18 7.67 34.34
N THR A 340 14.11 8.65 33.43
CA THR A 340 13.01 9.61 33.31
C THR A 340 12.31 9.35 31.98
N GLY A 341 11.24 8.55 32.02
CA GLY A 341 10.39 8.32 30.86
C GLY A 341 9.51 9.54 30.62
N VAL A 342 9.70 10.20 29.48
CA VAL A 342 8.76 11.20 28.97
C VAL A 342 7.58 10.45 28.37
N ILE A 343 6.44 10.47 29.06
CA ILE A 343 5.16 9.97 28.55
C ILE A 343 4.49 11.13 27.82
N VAL A 344 4.50 11.12 26.49
CA VAL A 344 3.68 12.04 25.67
C VAL A 344 2.31 11.38 25.48
N SER A 345 1.28 11.95 26.07
CA SER A 345 -0.12 11.60 25.78
C SER A 345 -0.61 12.45 24.59
N PRO A 346 -1.22 11.87 23.54
CA PRO A 346 -1.77 12.65 22.45
C PRO A 346 -3.08 13.33 22.86
N ALA A 347 -3.17 14.64 22.59
CA ALA A 347 -4.37 15.44 22.77
C ALA A 347 -5.52 14.91 21.91
N SER A 348 -6.72 14.85 22.48
CA SER A 348 -7.97 14.63 21.74
C SER A 348 -8.35 15.88 20.95
N GLU A 349 -8.93 15.66 19.76
CA GLU A 349 -9.39 16.69 18.80
C GLU A 349 -10.35 17.75 19.40
N SER A 350 -10.87 17.53 20.61
CA SER A 350 -11.78 18.45 21.31
C SER A 350 -11.13 19.77 21.78
N SER A 351 -9.82 19.94 21.63
CA SER A 351 -9.07 21.10 22.14
C SER A 351 -8.65 22.11 21.07
N LEU A 352 -9.02 21.90 19.80
CA LEU A 352 -8.71 22.80 18.68
C LEU A 352 -9.84 23.79 18.32
N GLN A 353 -10.91 23.85 19.13
CA GLN A 353 -12.09 24.67 18.83
C GLN A 353 -12.36 25.76 19.88
N SER A 354 -11.33 26.50 20.32
CA SER A 354 -11.53 27.83 20.92
C SER A 354 -10.19 28.56 20.99
N GLY A 355 -9.97 29.49 20.06
CA GLY A 355 -8.78 30.33 20.05
C GLY A 355 -8.79 31.35 21.19
N GLN A 356 -8.12 31.05 22.30
CA GLN A 356 -7.48 32.05 23.18
C GLN A 356 -6.45 31.37 24.12
N PRO A 357 -5.26 31.97 24.37
CA PRO A 357 -4.13 31.27 25.00
C PRO A 357 -4.35 31.06 26.51
N ALA A 358 -4.13 29.84 26.97
CA ALA A 358 -4.14 29.50 28.39
C ALA A 358 -2.80 29.86 29.04
N ALA A 359 -2.87 30.70 30.07
CA ALA A 359 -1.76 31.12 30.91
C ALA A 359 -1.18 29.97 31.76
N GLU A 360 0.14 29.99 31.94
CA GLU A 360 0.86 29.16 32.90
C GLU A 360 0.41 29.44 34.34
N LYS A 361 0.07 28.39 35.10
CA LYS A 361 0.32 28.35 36.55
C LYS A 361 0.69 26.94 37.02
N SER A 362 1.91 26.85 37.54
CA SER A 362 2.43 25.83 38.45
C SER A 362 1.79 25.97 39.84
N GLY A 363 1.56 24.85 40.54
CA GLY A 363 1.27 24.85 41.98
C GLY A 363 0.46 23.64 42.48
N SER A 364 1.13 22.70 43.15
CA SER A 364 0.55 21.64 43.99
C SER A 364 0.24 22.16 45.40
N GLU A 365 -0.90 21.76 46.00
CA GLU A 365 -1.09 21.43 47.44
C GLU A 365 -2.57 21.02 47.69
N VAL A 366 -2.87 19.77 48.08
CA VAL A 366 -3.14 19.22 49.44
C VAL A 366 -4.49 19.64 50.08
N ALA A 367 -5.15 18.64 50.67
CA ALA A 367 -6.56 18.52 51.07
C ALA A 367 -7.07 19.43 52.22
N THR A 368 -8.38 19.74 52.25
CA THR A 368 -9.41 19.35 53.26
C THR A 368 -10.70 20.21 53.22
N GLY A 369 -11.87 19.59 53.45
CA GLY A 369 -13.05 20.22 54.10
C GLY A 369 -14.22 20.75 53.24
N SER A 370 -15.41 20.15 53.43
CA SER A 370 -16.76 20.65 53.05
C SER A 370 -17.48 21.24 54.29
N PRO A 371 -18.73 21.80 54.26
CA PRO A 371 -19.55 22.63 53.31
C PRO A 371 -20.18 23.86 54.08
N PRO A 372 -21.41 24.44 53.86
CA PRO A 372 -22.46 24.38 52.80
C PRO A 372 -23.18 25.72 52.39
N GLY A 373 -24.07 25.66 51.37
CA GLY A 373 -25.16 26.62 51.05
C GLY A 373 -25.00 27.29 49.67
N GLU A 374 -25.99 27.48 48.78
CA GLU A 374 -27.46 27.54 48.87
C GLU A 374 -28.11 27.45 47.45
N LYS A 375 -29.44 27.26 47.41
CA LYS A 375 -30.36 26.95 46.28
C LYS A 375 -30.47 28.07 45.21
N GLY A 376 -30.70 27.77 43.92
CA GLY A 376 -32.05 27.67 43.32
C GLY A 376 -32.25 28.58 42.07
N PRO A 377 -33.33 28.44 41.25
CA PRO A 377 -33.27 28.31 39.78
C PRO A 377 -34.21 29.25 38.95
N ALA A 378 -34.12 29.22 37.59
CA ALA A 378 -35.19 29.50 36.58
C ALA A 378 -34.58 29.48 35.13
N THR A 379 -34.96 28.68 34.12
CA THR A 379 -36.20 28.47 33.30
C THR A 379 -36.55 29.53 32.24
N ALA A 380 -36.91 29.03 31.04
CA ALA A 380 -37.78 29.57 29.97
C ALA A 380 -37.16 30.64 29.01
N ASP A 381 -37.46 30.76 27.72
CA ASP A 381 -38.31 30.05 26.72
C ASP A 381 -38.17 30.81 25.34
N SER A 382 -38.83 30.30 24.29
CA SER A 382 -39.17 30.88 22.96
C SER A 382 -38.15 30.67 21.80
N THR A 383 -38.42 30.00 20.67
CA THR A 383 -39.57 29.78 19.75
C THR A 383 -39.63 30.75 18.55
N GLU A 384 -39.14 30.22 17.41
CA GLU A 384 -39.59 30.30 16.00
C GLU A 384 -39.74 31.63 15.17
N PRO A 385 -39.75 31.51 13.81
CA PRO A 385 -39.31 32.54 12.85
C PRO A 385 -40.39 33.01 11.84
N ALA A 386 -40.05 34.02 11.03
CA ALA A 386 -40.69 34.43 9.75
C ALA A 386 -39.79 35.52 9.09
N ALA A 387 -39.74 35.88 7.81
CA ALA A 387 -40.51 35.65 6.58
C ALA A 387 -39.68 36.25 5.40
N THR A 388 -39.50 35.55 4.26
CA THR A 388 -40.06 35.82 2.89
C THR A 388 -39.74 37.14 2.14
N GLY A 389 -39.41 36.98 0.84
CA GLY A 389 -39.39 37.99 -0.25
C GLY A 389 -38.50 37.54 -1.43
N THR A 390 -38.94 36.76 -2.45
CA THR A 390 -39.57 37.13 -3.76
C THR A 390 -38.98 38.39 -4.45
N ALA A 391 -38.75 38.53 -5.76
CA ALA A 391 -38.83 37.75 -7.01
C ALA A 391 -38.23 38.61 -8.17
N ALA A 392 -38.01 38.02 -9.37
CA ALA A 392 -38.04 38.57 -10.76
C ALA A 392 -36.83 38.13 -11.63
N THR A 393 -36.95 37.18 -12.59
CA THR A 393 -37.31 37.29 -14.06
C THR A 393 -36.30 38.12 -14.88
N ASP A 394 -35.74 37.74 -16.05
CA ASP A 394 -36.14 36.83 -17.16
C ASP A 394 -34.94 36.63 -18.17
N PRO A 395 -35.04 35.88 -19.31
CA PRO A 395 -33.98 34.99 -19.84
C PRO A 395 -33.43 35.32 -21.28
N PRO A 396 -33.15 34.35 -22.21
CA PRO A 396 -31.82 33.96 -22.71
C PRO A 396 -31.58 34.30 -24.21
N PRO A 397 -30.51 33.76 -24.86
CA PRO A 397 -30.79 32.95 -26.05
C PRO A 397 -29.86 31.74 -26.28
N ALA A 398 -30.32 30.86 -27.18
CA ALA A 398 -29.77 29.55 -27.52
C ALA A 398 -28.99 29.49 -28.84
N ALA A 399 -28.18 28.42 -28.95
CA ALA A 399 -27.83 27.60 -30.12
C ALA A 399 -26.77 28.06 -31.15
N LYS A 400 -25.75 27.21 -31.36
CA LYS A 400 -25.60 26.40 -32.61
C LYS A 400 -24.47 25.36 -32.55
N LYS A 401 -24.79 24.17 -33.08
CA LYS A 401 -23.91 23.05 -33.45
C LYS A 401 -22.89 23.46 -34.54
N LYS A 402 -21.67 22.92 -34.49
CA LYS A 402 -20.91 22.42 -35.66
C LYS A 402 -19.97 21.30 -35.22
N GLY A 403 -19.95 20.22 -35.99
CA GLY A 403 -19.09 19.06 -35.76
C GLY A 403 -17.99 18.92 -36.80
N LYS A 404 -17.25 17.81 -36.60
CA LYS A 404 -16.35 17.06 -37.48
C LYS A 404 -14.84 17.38 -37.45
N LYS A 405 -14.15 16.37 -36.92
CA LYS A 405 -13.01 15.60 -37.50
C LYS A 405 -11.65 16.30 -37.59
N GLY A 406 -10.67 15.72 -36.88
CA GLY A 406 -9.25 15.94 -37.13
C GLY A 406 -8.34 15.07 -36.27
N LEU A 407 -7.90 13.95 -36.84
CA LEU A 407 -6.61 13.27 -36.63
C LEU A 407 -6.15 12.93 -35.18
N LEU A 408 -6.39 11.67 -34.81
CA LEU A 408 -5.62 10.94 -33.79
C LEU A 408 -4.19 10.71 -34.29
N LYS A 409 -3.24 11.51 -33.79
CA LYS A 409 -1.81 11.24 -33.86
C LYS A 409 -1.40 10.39 -32.64
N LYS A 410 -0.90 9.19 -32.92
CA LYS A 410 0.00 8.42 -32.04
C LYS A 410 1.19 9.29 -31.63
N ILE A 411 1.64 9.15 -30.38
CA ILE A 411 3.00 9.38 -29.79
C ILE A 411 2.81 9.00 -28.30
N ILE A 412 3.03 7.76 -27.85
CA ILE A 412 4.30 7.23 -27.32
C ILE A 412 5.24 8.31 -26.79
N LYS A 413 5.30 8.50 -25.46
CA LYS A 413 6.51 8.95 -24.77
C LYS A 413 6.61 8.37 -23.35
N PRO A 414 7.82 8.29 -22.79
CA PRO A 414 8.27 7.20 -21.94
C PRO A 414 8.70 7.63 -20.52
N PHE A 415 9.01 6.60 -19.72
CA PHE A 415 9.66 6.58 -18.39
C PHE A 415 8.76 6.81 -17.18
#